data_AF-X1R9S9-F1
#
_entry.id   AF-X1R9S9-F1
#
_cell.length_a   1.000
_cell.length_b   1.000
_cell.length_c   1.000
_cell.angle_alpha   90.00
_cell.angle_beta   90.00
_cell.angle_gamma   90.00
#
_symmetry.space_group_name_H-M   'P 1'
#
loop_
_entity.id
_entity.type
_entity.pdbx_description
1 polymer ?
#
loop_
_entity_poly.entity_id
_entity_poly.type
_entity_poly.pdbx_seq_one_letter_code
_entity_poly.pdbx_strand_id
1 'polypeptide(L)' 'MAEQANELKKLATIAADLGLSAALRIQSIELIGSIGTHDALLALLDLAANRELIKEERDTALQHAREIVASGH' A
#
# COMPACT_ATOMS: atom_id res chain seq x y z
N MET A 1 11.19 -15.12 2.07
CA MET A 1 11.78 -13.86 1.55
C MET A 1 11.32 -13.56 0.12
N ALA A 2 11.47 -14.47 -0.85
CA ALA A 2 10.99 -14.23 -2.23
C ALA A 2 9.45 -14.22 -2.37
N GLU A 3 8.75 -15.05 -1.60
CA GLU A 3 7.28 -15.15 -1.69
C GLU A 3 6.57 -13.89 -1.18
N GLN A 4 7.03 -13.32 -0.05
CA GLN A 4 6.53 -12.04 0.48
C GLN A 4 6.79 -10.86 -0.46
N ALA A 5 7.96 -10.81 -1.11
CA ALA A 5 8.25 -9.77 -2.10
C ALA A 5 7.31 -9.89 -3.32
N ASN A 6 6.99 -11.12 -3.73
CA ASN A 6 6.06 -11.36 -4.84
C ASN A 6 4.61 -11.02 -4.48
N GLU A 7 4.21 -11.30 -3.24
CA GLU A 7 2.88 -10.94 -2.72
C GLU A 7 2.71 -9.43 -2.60
N LEU A 8 3.69 -8.72 -2.04
CA LEU A 8 3.72 -7.26 -1.97
C LEU A 8 3.57 -6.64 -3.37
N LYS A 9 4.31 -7.16 -4.35
CA LYS A 9 4.23 -6.64 -5.73
C LYS A 9 2.84 -6.81 -6.33
N LYS A 10 2.17 -7.94 -6.08
CA LYS A 10 0.79 -8.18 -6.53
C LYS A 10 -0.18 -7.20 -5.88
N LEU A 11 -0.10 -7.04 -4.55
CA LEU A 11 -0.95 -6.12 -3.82
C LEU A 11 -0.75 -4.67 -4.27
N ALA A 12 0.49 -4.23 -4.47
CA ALA A 12 0.81 -2.89 -4.97
C ALA A 12 0.24 -2.65 -6.38
N THR A 13 0.28 -3.69 -7.24
CA THR A 13 -0.31 -3.63 -8.58
C THR A 13 -1.83 -3.44 -8.51
N ILE A 14 -2.50 -4.19 -7.63
CA ILE A 14 -3.96 -4.09 -7.42
C ILE A 14 -4.31 -2.71 -6.83
N ALA A 15 -3.55 -2.24 -5.85
CA ALA A 15 -3.75 -0.96 -5.18
C ALA A 15 -3.60 0.25 -6.11
N ALA A 16 -2.86 0.12 -7.22
CA ALA A 16 -2.68 1.18 -8.21
C ALA A 16 -3.59 1.05 -9.44
N ASP A 17 -4.40 -0.02 -9.55
CA ASP A 17 -5.22 -0.30 -10.73
C ASP A 17 -6.53 0.52 -10.72
N LEU A 18 -6.54 1.60 -11.51
CA LEU A 18 -7.71 2.47 -11.67
C LEU A 18 -8.91 1.78 -12.33
N GLY A 19 -8.72 0.63 -12.96
CA GLY A 19 -9.77 -0.22 -13.52
C GLY A 19 -10.52 -1.05 -12.47
N LEU A 20 -9.98 -1.13 -11.25
CA LEU A 20 -10.64 -1.81 -10.12
C LEU A 20 -11.51 -0.85 -9.32
N SER A 21 -12.36 -1.42 -8.45
CA SER A 21 -13.14 -0.61 -7.51
C SER A 21 -12.25 0.00 -6.44
N ALA A 22 -12.61 1.19 -5.96
CA ALA A 22 -11.90 1.83 -4.85
C ALA A 22 -11.83 0.93 -3.60
N ALA A 23 -12.89 0.16 -3.32
CA ALA A 23 -12.90 -0.80 -2.21
C ALA A 23 -11.80 -1.87 -2.33
N LEU A 24 -11.55 -2.40 -3.54
CA LEU A 24 -10.48 -3.38 -3.76
C LEU A 24 -9.09 -2.74 -3.61
N ARG A 25 -8.93 -1.50 -4.07
CA ARG A 25 -7.67 -0.76 -3.91
C ARG A 25 -7.38 -0.46 -2.44
N ILE A 26 -8.37 0.05 -1.70
CA ILE A 26 -8.26 0.30 -0.25
C ILE A 26 -7.91 -0.98 0.50
N GLN A 27 -8.62 -2.08 0.24
CA GLN A 27 -8.30 -3.37 0.88
C GLN A 27 -6.87 -3.83 0.57
N SER A 28 -6.39 -3.59 -0.65
CA SER A 28 -5.01 -3.92 -1.01
C SER A 28 -3.99 -3.05 -0.27
N ILE A 29 -4.29 -1.76 -0.09
CA ILE A 29 -3.48 -0.82 0.71
C ILE A 29 -3.38 -1.30 2.18
N GLU A 30 -4.50 -1.72 2.78
CA GLU A 30 -4.53 -2.25 4.15
C GLU A 30 -3.69 -3.53 4.30
N LEU A 31 -3.78 -4.43 3.32
CA LEU A 31 -2.98 -5.66 3.29
C LEU A 31 -1.48 -5.35 3.15
N ILE A 32 -1.09 -4.36 2.35
CA ILE A 32 0.30 -3.90 2.27
C ILE A 32 0.75 -3.37 3.64
N GLY A 33 -0.05 -2.54 4.29
CA GLY A 33 0.22 -2.04 5.64
C GLY A 33 0.48 -3.14 6.66
N SER A 34 -0.33 -4.21 6.58
CA SER A 34 -0.23 -5.37 7.48
C SER A 34 1.05 -6.21 7.28
N ILE A 35 1.75 -6.09 6.14
CA ILE A 35 3.03 -6.78 5.92
C ILE A 35 4.12 -6.22 6.85
N GLY A 36 4.10 -4.92 7.14
CA GLY A 36 4.98 -4.33 8.15
C GLY A 36 6.48 -4.41 7.82
N THR A 37 6.87 -4.34 6.55
CA THR A 37 8.29 -4.33 6.14
C THR A 37 8.70 -2.99 5.53
N HIS A 38 10.00 -2.75 5.43
CA HIS A 38 10.54 -1.59 4.71
C HIS A 38 10.05 -1.52 3.25
N ASP A 39 9.99 -2.65 2.55
CA ASP A 39 9.46 -2.67 1.17
C ASP A 39 7.97 -2.31 1.12
N ALA A 40 7.18 -2.74 2.12
CA ALA A 40 5.77 -2.36 2.22
C ALA A 40 5.62 -0.86 2.50
N LEU A 41 6.48 -0.29 3.34
CA LEU A 41 6.55 1.16 3.57
C LEU A 41 6.80 1.93 2.26
N LEU A 42 7.79 1.51 1.47
CA LEU A 42 8.07 2.15 0.18
C LEU A 42 6.87 2.08 -0.76
N ALA A 43 6.23 0.91 -0.88
CA ALA A 43 5.05 0.73 -1.72
C ALA A 43 3.89 1.64 -1.30
N LEU A 44 3.65 1.81 0.01
CA LEU A 44 2.62 2.73 0.52
C LEU A 44 2.94 4.19 0.21
N LEU A 45 4.20 4.60 0.30
CA LEU A 45 4.62 5.96 -0.05
C LEU A 45 4.48 6.24 -1.55
N ASP A 46 4.79 5.26 -2.41
CA ASP A 46 4.55 5.36 -3.85
C ASP A 46 3.04 5.52 -4.16
N LEU A 47 2.18 4.74 -3.49
CA LEU A 47 0.72 4.86 -3.63
C LEU A 47 0.21 6.22 -3.13
N ALA A 48 0.71 6.71 -2.00
CA ALA A 48 0.37 8.03 -1.48
C ALA A 48 0.79 9.17 -2.42
N ALA A 49 1.92 9.00 -3.14
CA ALA A 49 2.41 9.94 -4.13
C ALA A 49 1.66 9.87 -5.47
N ASN A 50 0.93 8.77 -5.73
CA ASN A 50 0.18 8.59 -6.97
C ASN A 50 -0.99 9.57 -7.05
N ARG A 51 -0.89 10.53 -7.97
CA ARG A 51 -1.89 11.59 -8.16
C ARG A 51 -3.16 11.12 -8.88
N GLU A 52 -3.14 9.93 -9.46
CA GLU A 52 -4.30 9.35 -10.14
C GLU A 52 -5.26 8.68 -9.15
N LEU A 53 -4.76 8.25 -7.98
CA LEU A 53 -5.59 7.74 -6.89
C LEU A 53 -6.38 8.87 -6.22
N ILE A 54 -7.54 8.52 -5.68
CA ILE A 54 -8.36 9.51 -4.98
C ILE A 54 -7.73 9.87 -3.64
N LYS A 55 -8.10 11.04 -3.11
CA LYS A 55 -7.53 11.57 -1.87
C LYS A 55 -7.61 10.57 -0.71
N GLU A 56 -8.73 9.87 -0.58
CA GLU A 56 -8.98 8.90 0.50
C GLU A 56 -7.97 7.73 0.46
N GLU A 57 -7.75 7.13 -0.70
CA GLU A 57 -6.80 6.02 -0.88
C GLU A 57 -5.37 6.43 -0.51
N ARG A 58 -4.96 7.63 -0.94
CA ARG A 58 -3.64 8.16 -0.59
C ARG A 58 -3.50 8.46 0.89
N ASP A 59 -4.56 8.94 1.53
CA ASP A 59 -4.58 9.21 2.96
C ASP A 59 -4.48 7.91 3.77
N THR A 60 -5.22 6.86 3.37
CA THR A 60 -5.10 5.51 3.92
C THR A 60 -3.68 4.95 3.77
N ALA A 61 -3.06 5.13 2.59
CA ALA A 61 -1.69 4.69 2.37
C ALA A 61 -0.69 5.42 3.29
N LEU A 62 -0.85 6.73 3.48
CA LEU A 62 -0.03 7.51 4.44
C LEU A 62 -0.25 7.08 5.88
N GLN A 63 -1.48 6.78 6.27
CA GLN A 63 -1.80 6.28 7.61
C GLN A 63 -1.02 5.00 7.91
N HIS A 64 -1.11 3.99 7.04
CA HIS A 64 -0.40 2.74 7.23
C HIS A 64 1.12 2.89 7.13
N ALA A 65 1.63 3.73 6.22
CA ALA A 65 3.06 4.02 6.15
C ALA A 65 3.59 4.57 7.49
N ARG A 66 2.84 5.50 8.11
CA ARG A 66 3.16 6.04 9.43
C ARG A 66 3.14 4.96 10.51
N GLU A 67 2.20 4.02 10.47
CA GLU A 67 2.13 2.92 11.43
C GLU A 67 3.33 1.98 11.35
N ILE A 68 3.82 1.66 10.14
CA ILE A 68 5.02 0.86 9.96
C ILE A 68 6.23 1.57 10.58
N VAL A 69 6.41 2.87 10.29
CA VAL A 69 7.50 3.68 10.85
C VAL A 69 7.40 3.77 12.37
N ALA A 70 6.20 3.98 12.91
CA ALA A 70 5.98 4.07 14.35
C ALA A 70 6.24 2.73 15.08
N SER A 71 6.06 1.60 14.39
CA SER A 71 6.29 0.26 14.94
C SER A 71 7.78 -0.13 14.95
N GLY A 72 8.65 0.66 14.32
CA GLY A 72 10.11 0.45 14.35
C GLY A 72 10.63 -0.68 13.45
N HIS A 73 9.89 -1.00 12.38
CA HIS A 73 10.26 -1.98 11.37
C HIS A 73 11.33 -1.49 10.38
#